data_AF-A0A4R5DP95-F1
#
_entry.id   AF-A0A4R5DP95-F1
#
_cell.length_a   1.000
_cell.length_b   1.000
_cell.length_c   1.000
_cell.angle_alpha   90.00
_cell.angle_beta   90.00
_cell.angle_gamma   90.00
#
_symmetry.space_group_name_H-M   'P 1'
#
loop_
_entity.id
_entity.type
_entity.pdbx_description
1 polymer ?
#
loop_
_entity_poly.entity_id
_entity_poly.type
_entity_poly.pdbx_seq_one_letter_code
_entity_poly.pdbx_strand_id
1 'polypeptide(L)' 'MENGQFKLNRTAFHAGTHEETEKYYAKNQPKTSVERLMAANYLNSVAFQFDLNNPPKMDRTVFSMRKHSV' A
#
# COMPACT_ATOMS: atom_id res chain seq x y z
N MET A 1 -8.88 12.49 1.80
CA MET A 1 -8.56 11.07 2.01
C MET A 1 -9.46 10.59 3.13
N GLU A 2 -10.39 9.68 2.88
CA GLU A 2 -11.15 9.09 3.98
C GLU A 2 -10.22 8.11 4.71
N ASN A 3 -9.88 8.42 5.96
CA ASN A 3 -8.91 7.66 6.75
C ASN A 3 -9.40 6.23 6.97
N GLY A 4 -8.83 5.26 6.25
CA GLY A 4 -9.04 3.83 6.52
C GLY A 4 -9.46 2.96 5.34
N GLN A 5 -9.54 3.47 4.12
CA GLN A 5 -9.97 2.66 2.96
C GLN A 5 -9.11 1.41 2.70
N PHE A 6 -7.84 1.42 3.12
CA PHE A 6 -6.92 0.28 3.01
C PHE A 6 -6.59 -0.38 4.35
N LYS A 7 -7.19 0.10 5.45
CA LYS A 7 -6.94 -0.45 6.78
C LYS A 7 -7.68 -1.78 6.89
N LEU A 8 -6.92 -2.87 7.05
CA LEU A 8 -7.50 -4.18 7.28
C LEU A 8 -8.37 -4.13 8.56
N ASN A 9 -9.64 -4.48 8.42
CA ASN A 9 -10.51 -4.65 9.57
C ASN A 9 -10.12 -5.94 10.31
N ARG A 10 -9.48 -5.80 11.47
CA ARG A 10 -8.98 -6.92 12.29
C ARG A 10 -10.06 -7.53 13.19
N THR A 11 -11.24 -6.91 13.30
CA THR A 11 -12.36 -7.44 14.10
C THR A 11 -13.30 -8.33 13.28
N ALA A 12 -13.21 -8.26 11.95
CA ALA A 12 -13.92 -9.16 11.05
C ALA A 12 -13.08 -10.43 10.82
N PHE A 13 -13.13 -11.36 11.79
CA PHE A 13 -12.58 -12.69 11.57
C PHE A 13 -13.43 -13.42 10.52
N HIS A 14 -12.84 -13.76 9.37
CA HIS A 14 -13.52 -14.53 8.32
C HIS A 14 -13.07 -15.99 8.40
N ALA A 15 -13.87 -16.84 9.05
CA ALA A 15 -13.68 -18.29 9.09
C ALA A 15 -14.26 -18.95 7.82
N GLY A 16 -13.73 -18.59 6.65
CA GLY A 16 -14.14 -19.15 5.37
C GLY A 16 -13.31 -20.37 4.97
N THR A 17 -13.86 -21.21 4.10
CA THR A 17 -13.09 -22.23 3.37
C THR A 17 -12.03 -21.58 2.48
N HIS A 18 -11.07 -22.37 1.97
CA HIS A 18 -10.02 -21.87 1.08
C HIS A 18 -10.61 -21.14 -0.15
N GLU A 19 -11.63 -21.71 -0.79
CA GLU A 19 -12.29 -21.09 -1.95
C GLU A 19 -12.98 -19.76 -1.63
N GLU A 20 -13.63 -19.67 -0.47
CA GLU A 20 -14.30 -18.44 -0.02
C GLU A 20 -13.27 -17.35 0.29
N THR A 21 -12.14 -17.75 0.87
CA THR A 21 -11.02 -16.89 1.17
C THR A 21 -10.37 -16.34 -0.10
N GLU A 22 -10.15 -17.19 -1.13
CA GLU A 22 -9.64 -16.72 -2.43
C GLU A 22 -10.59 -15.71 -3.09
N LYS A 23 -11.90 -16.00 -3.09
CA LYS A 23 -12.91 -15.07 -3.61
C LYS A 23 -12.95 -13.76 -2.84
N TYR A 24 -12.77 -13.83 -1.52
CA TYR A 24 -12.69 -12.65 -0.65
C TYR A 24 -11.46 -11.81 -0.97
N TYR A 25 -10.28 -12.42 -1.12
CA TYR A 25 -9.07 -11.71 -1.53
C TYR A 25 -9.22 -11.05 -2.90
N ALA A 26 -9.74 -11.78 -3.89
CA ALA A 26 -9.93 -11.26 -5.24
C ALA A 26 -10.88 -10.05 -5.27
N LYS A 27 -11.94 -10.04 -4.45
CA LYS A 27 -12.87 -8.91 -4.36
C LYS A 27 -12.26 -7.66 -3.72
N ASN A 28 -11.36 -7.84 -2.76
CA ASN A 28 -10.74 -6.75 -2.00
C ASN A 28 -9.41 -6.27 -2.61
N GLN A 29 -8.97 -6.85 -3.72
CA GLN A 29 -7.77 -6.39 -4.40
C GLN A 29 -8.00 -5.04 -5.11
N PRO A 30 -7.01 -4.13 -5.08
CA PRO A 30 -7.07 -2.90 -5.85
C PRO A 30 -7.12 -3.22 -7.35
N LYS A 31 -8.09 -2.64 -8.07
CA LYS A 31 -8.35 -2.96 -9.48
C LYS A 31 -7.48 -2.13 -10.41
N THR A 32 -7.22 -0.87 -10.05
CA THR A 32 -6.45 0.07 -10.87
C THR A 32 -5.01 0.21 -10.39
N SER A 33 -4.12 0.65 -11.28
CA SER A 33 -2.73 0.98 -10.91
C SER A 33 -2.65 2.08 -9.85
N VAL A 34 -3.54 3.06 -9.92
CA VAL A 34 -3.64 4.16 -8.94
C VAL A 34 -3.99 3.63 -7.56
N GLU A 35 -5.03 2.79 -7.46
CA GLU A 35 -5.41 2.18 -6.18
C GLU A 35 -4.30 1.27 -5.62
N ARG A 36 -3.57 0.55 -6.48
CA ARG A 36 -2.40 -0.24 -6.06
C ARG A 36 -1.30 0.63 -5.47
N LEU A 37 -0.99 1.77 -6.09
CA LEU A 37 -0.01 2.72 -5.57
C LEU A 37 -0.46 3.34 -4.24
N MET A 38 -1.76 3.64 -4.11
CA MET A 38 -2.34 4.14 -2.86
C MET A 38 -2.25 3.11 -1.73
N ALA A 39 -2.59 1.85 -2.00
CA ALA A 39 -2.46 0.76 -1.03
C ALA A 39 -0.99 0.56 -0.61
N ALA A 40 -0.05 0.58 -1.56
CA ALA A 40 1.37 0.50 -1.27
C ALA A 40 1.85 1.68 -0.41
N ASN A 41 1.38 2.90 -0.70
CA ASN A 41 1.72 4.09 0.08
C ASN A 41 1.19 3.99 1.52
N TYR A 42 -0.04 3.48 1.71
CA TYR A 42 -0.60 3.19 3.02
C TYR A 42 0.25 2.19 3.82
N LEU A 43 0.68 1.09 3.18
CA LEU A 43 1.54 0.10 3.83
C LEU A 43 2.90 0.71 4.22
N ASN A 44 3.47 1.53 3.36
CA ASN A 44 4.71 2.26 3.66
C ASN A 44 4.53 3.23 4.84
N SER A 45 3.41 3.93 4.92
CA SER A 45 3.15 4.89 6.00
C SER A 45 3.04 4.20 7.35
N VAL A 46 2.47 2.99 7.38
CA VAL A 46 2.44 2.14 8.58
C VAL A 46 3.84 1.63 8.93
N ALA A 47 4.61 1.15 7.94
CA ALA A 47 5.95 0.60 8.17
C ALA A 47 6.96 1.64 8.67
N PHE A 48 6.94 2.85 8.09
CA PHE A 48 7.87 3.93 8.38
C PHE A 48 7.28 5.02 9.28
N GLN A 49 6.06 4.83 9.77
CA GLN A 49 5.37 5.71 10.72
C GLN A 49 5.32 7.19 10.28
N PHE A 50 4.93 7.42 9.03
CA PHE A 50 4.73 8.77 8.50
C PHE A 50 3.26 9.09 8.22
N ASP A 51 2.92 10.38 8.18
CA ASP A 51 1.58 10.83 7.83
C ASP A 51 1.35 10.76 6.31
N LEU A 52 0.27 10.11 5.89
CA LEU A 52 -0.12 10.00 4.47
C LEU A 52 -0.47 11.35 3.85
N ASN A 53 -0.98 12.29 4.63
CA ASN A 53 -1.34 13.63 4.14
C ASN A 53 -0.14 14.58 4.14
N ASN A 54 0.91 14.24 4.89
CA ASN A 54 2.16 14.98 4.96
C ASN A 54 3.36 14.03 4.92
N PRO A 55 3.58 13.35 3.78
CA PRO A 55 4.66 12.38 3.66
C PRO A 55 6.03 13.07 3.65
N PRO A 56 7.08 12.41 4.17
CA PRO A 56 8.44 12.92 4.11
C PRO A 56 8.87 13.06 2.65
N LYS A 57 9.54 14.18 2.33
CA LYS A 57 10.05 14.42 0.98
C LYS A 57 11.23 13.49 0.71
N MET A 58 11.19 12.82 -0.44
CA MET A 58 12.30 12.02 -0.92
C MET A 58 13.53 12.91 -1.16
N ASP A 59 14.65 12.58 -0.53
CA ASP A 59 15.93 13.19 -0.85
C ASP A 59 16.45 12.60 -2.17
N ARG A 60 16.49 13.43 -3.21
CA ARG A 60 16.96 13.06 -4.55
C ARG A 60 18.48 13.14 -4.70
N THR A 61 19.19 13.68 -3.71
CA THR A 61 20.64 13.87 -3.76
C THR A 61 21.41 12.59 -3.48
N VAL A 62 20.83 11.67 -2.69
CA VAL A 62 21.43 10.37 -2.34
C VAL A 62 21.39 9.39 -3.52
N PHE A 63 20.41 9.55 -4.43
CA PHE A 63 20.27 8.74 -5.64
C PHE A 63 21.13 9.29 -6.80
N SER A 64 22.38 9.66 -6.54
CA SER A 64 23.34 9.91 -7.63
C SER A 64 23.65 8.58 -8.32
N MET A 65 22.81 8.17 -9.27
CA MET A 65 23.15 7.10 -10.20
C MET A 65 24.47 7.50 -10.86
N ARG A 66 25.51 6.67 -10.71
CA ARG A 66 26.68 6.77 -11.60
C ARG A 66 26.13 6.69 -13.01
N LYS A 67 26.25 7.78 -13.77
CA LYS A 67 25.95 7.78 -15.19
C LYS A 67 26.90 6.74 -15.81
N HIS A 68 26.38 5.61 -16.27
CA HIS A 68 27.19 4.69 -17.06
C HIS A 68 27.60 5.47 -18.30
N SER A 69 28.87 5.88 -18.36
CA SER A 69 29.48 6.42 -19.56
C SER A 69 29.54 5.29 -20.57
N VAL A 70 28.72 5.39 -21.61
CA VAL A 70 28.88 4.65 -22.86
C VAL A 70 29.97 5.31 -23.67
#